data_AF-A0A0C9U7S3-F1
#
_entry.id   AF-A0A0C9U7S3-F1
#
_cell.length_a   1.000
_cell.length_b   1.000
_cell.length_c   1.000
_cell.angle_alpha   90.00
_cell.angle_beta   90.00
_cell.angle_gamma   90.00
#
_symmetry.space_group_name_H-M   'P 1'
#
loop_
_entity.id
_entity.type
_entity.pdbx_description
1 polymer ?
#
loop_
_entity_poly.entity_id
_entity_poly.type
_entity_poly.pdbx_seq_one_letter_code
_entity_poly.pdbx_strand_id
1 'polypeptide(L)'
;MYTFFDPNNTASCPQVLALSKGKHNHLNPYPTKTLGAIRSCLEGWLMEMDWQLADATPRRIMLNSGFIKSLRYHLNWNYGHDPPLSALHESLQNRSHTARIIGELRNGFYPNGIGLEGIRGLLEKHKILPLEERYVRAVESVTFEGEGEQHFILCMTSAMSKILVEAHRISIDTSFKRANGWEEFELETWHDGKMCCKSSLLYLLSVFVLKKMGQL
;
A
#
# COMPACT_ATOMS: atom_id res chain seq x y z
N MET A 1 21.13 28.57 -26.57
CA MET A 1 22.11 28.64 -25.45
C MET A 1 21.45 29.42 -24.33
N TYR A 2 21.50 28.94 -23.09
CA TYR A 2 20.96 29.65 -21.93
C TYR A 2 22.09 30.37 -21.20
N THR A 3 21.89 31.63 -20.89
CA THR A 3 22.79 32.42 -20.03
C THR A 3 22.04 32.77 -18.76
N PHE A 4 22.57 32.35 -17.63
CA PHE A 4 22.05 32.67 -16.31
C PHE A 4 22.83 33.85 -15.74
N PHE A 5 22.13 34.89 -15.30
CA PHE A 5 22.70 36.01 -14.58
C PHE A 5 22.31 35.88 -13.11
N ASP A 6 23.28 35.52 -12.29
CA ASP A 6 23.16 35.50 -10.84
C ASP A 6 23.48 36.90 -10.29
N PRO A 7 22.58 37.57 -9.57
CA PRO A 7 22.89 38.85 -8.95
C PRO A 7 23.97 38.67 -7.86
N ASN A 8 24.99 39.53 -7.87
CA ASN A 8 26.09 39.54 -6.89
C ASN A 8 25.63 39.63 -5.41
N ASN A 9 24.37 39.98 -5.15
CA ASN A 9 23.76 40.00 -3.82
C ASN A 9 22.30 39.51 -3.87
N THR A 10 22.12 38.24 -3.52
CA THR A 10 20.82 37.56 -3.47
C THR A 10 19.89 38.05 -2.36
N ALA A 11 20.40 38.75 -1.34
CA ALA A 11 19.57 39.35 -0.28
C ALA A 11 18.84 40.62 -0.76
N SER A 12 19.39 41.34 -1.73
CA SER A 12 18.78 42.55 -2.32
C SER A 12 18.02 42.26 -3.62
N CYS A 13 18.38 41.19 -4.33
CA CYS A 13 17.68 40.74 -5.53
C CYS A 13 17.52 39.20 -5.49
N PRO A 14 16.39 38.66 -5.04
CA PRO A 14 16.19 37.22 -4.91
C PRO A 14 15.84 36.52 -6.25
N GLN A 15 15.91 37.24 -7.38
CA GLN A 15 15.48 36.76 -8.69
C GLN A 15 16.69 36.53 -9.60
N VAL A 16 16.71 35.39 -10.28
CA VAL A 16 17.73 35.04 -11.28
C VAL A 16 17.15 35.27 -12.67
N LEU A 17 17.87 35.98 -13.53
CA LEU A 17 17.47 36.16 -14.92
C LEU A 17 18.06 35.03 -15.78
N ALA A 18 17.19 34.23 -16.40
CA ALA A 18 17.57 33.24 -17.40
C ALA A 18 17.22 33.76 -18.80
N LEU A 19 18.24 34.04 -19.62
CA LEU A 19 18.06 34.48 -21.00
C LEU A 19 18.33 33.32 -21.96
N SER A 20 17.36 33.01 -22.83
CA SER A 20 17.56 32.09 -23.96
C SER A 20 17.73 32.89 -25.25
N LYS A 21 18.78 32.60 -26.01
CA LYS A 21 18.96 33.11 -27.39
C LYS A 21 18.94 31.95 -28.39
N GLY A 22 18.20 32.16 -29.48
CA GLY A 22 18.04 31.25 -30.61
C GLY A 22 16.61 30.74 -30.78
N LYS A 23 16.24 30.35 -32.00
CA LYS A 23 14.98 29.67 -32.29
C LYS A 23 15.19 28.15 -32.09
N HIS A 24 14.26 27.49 -31.40
CA HIS A 24 14.28 26.04 -31.31
C HIS A 24 14.00 25.46 -32.71
N ASN A 25 14.92 24.63 -33.22
CA ASN A 25 14.80 23.96 -34.52
C ASN A 25 14.14 22.57 -34.41
N HIS A 26 13.63 22.24 -33.24
CA HIS A 26 12.90 21.01 -32.95
C HIS A 26 11.51 21.38 -32.40
N LEU A 27 10.57 20.44 -32.47
CA LEU A 27 9.30 20.58 -31.77
C LEU A 27 9.54 20.62 -30.26
N ASN A 28 8.65 21.29 -29.52
CA ASN A 28 8.75 21.33 -28.07
C ASN A 28 8.81 19.88 -27.53
N PRO A 29 9.76 19.58 -26.62
CA PRO A 29 9.80 18.27 -26.00
C PRO A 29 8.51 18.05 -25.20
N TYR A 30 8.07 16.80 -25.15
CA TYR A 30 6.91 16.45 -24.35
C TYR A 30 7.11 16.85 -22.88
N PRO A 31 6.06 17.32 -22.19
CA PRO A 31 6.15 17.68 -20.77
C PRO A 31 6.61 16.49 -19.94
N THR A 32 7.80 16.60 -19.33
CA THR A 32 8.37 15.55 -18.48
C THR A 32 7.78 15.56 -17.07
N LYS A 33 7.23 16.69 -16.62
CA LYS A 33 6.59 16.83 -15.31
C LYS A 33 5.08 16.77 -15.46
N THR A 34 4.43 15.99 -14.60
CA THR A 34 2.97 16.00 -14.47
C THR A 34 2.52 17.37 -13.95
N LEU A 35 1.59 18.01 -14.64
CA LEU A 35 0.95 19.23 -14.15
C LEU A 35 0.26 19.00 -12.79
N GLY A 36 0.31 20.00 -11.90
CA GLY A 36 -0.22 19.88 -10.54
C GLY A 36 -1.66 19.41 -10.48
N ALA A 37 -2.54 19.96 -11.31
CA ALA A 37 -3.95 19.57 -11.37
C ALA A 37 -4.15 18.08 -11.74
N ILE A 38 -3.38 17.57 -12.69
CA ILE A 38 -3.43 16.15 -13.10
C ILE A 38 -2.90 15.25 -11.98
N ARG A 39 -1.80 15.67 -11.34
CA ARG A 39 -1.25 14.96 -10.19
C ARG A 39 -2.27 14.86 -9.06
N SER A 40 -2.97 15.95 -8.74
CA SER A 40 -4.00 15.96 -7.70
C SER A 40 -5.18 15.05 -8.03
N CYS A 41 -5.61 14.97 -9.30
CA CYS A 41 -6.65 14.02 -9.71
C CYS A 41 -6.20 12.57 -9.51
N LEU A 42 -4.97 12.25 -9.95
CA LEU A 42 -4.38 10.93 -9.78
C LEU A 42 -4.26 10.55 -8.30
N GLU A 43 -3.77 11.46 -7.46
CA GLU A 43 -3.66 11.25 -6.01
C GLU A 43 -5.04 11.02 -5.38
N GLY A 44 -6.07 11.76 -5.77
CA GLY A 44 -7.44 11.54 -5.31
C GLY A 44 -7.94 10.13 -5.59
N TRP A 45 -7.79 9.64 -6.83
CA TRP A 45 -8.21 8.28 -7.18
C TRP A 45 -7.37 7.19 -6.51
N LEU A 46 -6.08 7.47 -6.26
CA LEU A 46 -5.23 6.55 -5.50
C LEU A 46 -5.67 6.46 -4.04
N MET A 47 -6.14 7.56 -3.43
CA MET A 47 -6.68 7.56 -2.07
C MET A 47 -8.00 6.79 -1.97
N GLU A 48 -8.84 6.81 -3.02
CA GLU A 48 -10.07 6.02 -3.10
C GLU A 48 -9.84 4.49 -3.12
N MET A 49 -8.60 4.05 -3.38
CA MET A 49 -8.24 2.62 -3.32
C MET A 49 -8.12 2.07 -1.89
N ASP A 50 -8.19 2.92 -0.87
CA ASP A 50 -8.17 2.56 0.56
C ASP A 50 -6.99 1.60 0.89
N TRP A 51 -7.25 0.46 1.53
CA TRP A 51 -6.23 -0.52 1.93
C TRP A 51 -5.38 -1.02 0.75
N GLN A 52 -5.88 -0.95 -0.49
CA GLN A 52 -5.15 -1.39 -1.69
C GLN A 52 -4.03 -0.42 -2.07
N LEU A 53 -4.02 0.80 -1.51
CA LEU A 53 -2.94 1.77 -1.71
C LEU A 53 -1.59 1.27 -1.14
N ALA A 54 -1.60 0.52 -0.03
CA ALA A 54 -0.39 -0.08 0.54
C ALA A 54 0.39 -0.90 -0.51
N ASP A 55 -0.39 -1.58 -1.34
CA ASP A 55 0.01 -2.55 -2.34
C ASP A 55 0.05 -1.98 -3.77
N ALA A 56 -0.20 -0.68 -3.91
CA ALA A 56 -0.30 -0.04 -5.22
C ALA A 56 1.04 -0.09 -5.95
N THR A 57 0.96 -0.49 -7.22
CA THR A 57 2.04 -0.36 -8.20
C THR A 57 1.42 0.17 -9.49
N PRO A 58 2.21 0.79 -10.40
CA PRO A 58 1.66 1.25 -11.69
C PRO A 58 0.88 0.17 -12.44
N ARG A 59 1.26 -1.11 -12.29
CA ARG A 59 0.51 -2.23 -12.88
C ARG A 59 -0.78 -2.52 -12.11
N ARG A 60 -0.74 -2.60 -10.77
CA ARG A 60 -1.91 -2.94 -9.96
C ARG A 60 -3.01 -1.89 -10.03
N ILE A 61 -2.66 -0.60 -10.09
CA ILE A 61 -3.66 0.47 -10.26
C ILE A 61 -4.38 0.35 -11.61
N MET A 62 -3.67 -0.09 -12.66
CA MET A 62 -4.26 -0.31 -13.98
C MET A 62 -5.13 -1.56 -14.08
N LEU A 63 -5.06 -2.45 -13.09
CA LEU A 63 -5.94 -3.61 -12.98
C LEU A 63 -7.10 -3.36 -12.00
N ASN A 64 -7.10 -2.21 -11.32
CA ASN A 64 -8.12 -1.89 -10.34
C ASN A 64 -9.36 -1.31 -11.03
N SER A 65 -10.50 -1.99 -10.88
CA SER A 65 -11.75 -1.59 -11.54
C SER A 65 -12.27 -0.24 -11.07
N GLY A 66 -12.12 0.10 -9.78
CA GLY A 66 -12.50 1.40 -9.24
C GLY A 66 -11.68 2.53 -9.87
N PHE A 67 -10.35 2.38 -9.85
CA PHE A 67 -9.42 3.34 -10.45
C PHE A 67 -9.67 3.52 -11.95
N ILE A 68 -9.82 2.42 -12.70
CA ILE A 68 -10.10 2.46 -14.15
C ILE A 68 -11.44 3.12 -14.45
N LYS A 69 -12.46 2.88 -13.62
CA LYS A 69 -13.77 3.53 -13.76
C LYS A 69 -13.65 5.05 -13.60
N SER A 70 -12.95 5.52 -12.56
CA SER A 70 -12.70 6.95 -12.34
C SER A 70 -11.89 7.58 -13.48
N LEU A 71 -10.87 6.87 -13.97
CA LEU A 71 -10.06 7.31 -15.11
C LEU A 71 -10.88 7.42 -16.41
N ARG A 72 -11.69 6.40 -16.73
CA ARG A 72 -12.58 6.41 -17.91
C ARG A 72 -13.57 7.55 -17.84
N TYR A 73 -14.18 7.76 -16.67
CA TYR A 73 -15.12 8.85 -16.46
C TYR A 73 -14.45 10.21 -16.69
N HIS A 74 -13.28 10.43 -16.11
CA HIS A 74 -12.56 11.70 -16.25
C HIS A 74 -12.12 11.99 -17.68
N LEU A 75 -11.74 10.97 -18.45
CA LEU A 75 -11.29 11.10 -19.83
C LEU A 75 -12.43 11.11 -20.85
N ASN A 76 -13.71 10.97 -20.42
CA ASN A 76 -14.84 10.69 -21.30
C ASN A 76 -14.52 9.52 -22.27
N TRP A 77 -13.95 8.44 -21.72
CA TRP A 77 -13.36 7.37 -22.51
C TRP A 77 -14.41 6.39 -23.04
N ASN A 78 -14.73 6.51 -24.32
CA ASN A 78 -15.79 5.75 -25.00
C ASN A 78 -15.31 4.50 -25.75
N TYR A 79 -14.04 4.11 -25.59
CA TYR A 79 -13.48 2.96 -26.28
C TYR A 79 -13.70 1.64 -25.50
N GLY A 80 -13.76 0.52 -26.22
CA GLY A 80 -13.97 -0.80 -25.63
C GLY A 80 -12.82 -1.30 -24.74
N HIS A 81 -11.62 -0.75 -24.90
CA HIS A 81 -10.43 -1.09 -24.10
C HIS A 81 -10.17 -0.03 -23.01
N ASP A 82 -9.41 -0.40 -21.98
CA ASP A 82 -9.08 0.52 -20.88
C ASP A 82 -8.06 1.59 -21.32
N PRO A 83 -8.23 2.85 -20.88
CA PRO A 83 -7.28 3.92 -21.18
C PRO A 83 -5.92 3.64 -20.53
N PRO A 84 -4.79 3.84 -21.23
CA PRO A 84 -3.49 3.87 -20.57
C PRO A 84 -3.35 5.13 -19.69
N LEU A 85 -2.48 5.11 -18.67
CA LEU A 85 -2.19 6.31 -17.87
C LEU A 85 -1.66 7.49 -18.71
N SER A 86 -1.01 7.21 -19.83
CA SER A 86 -0.54 8.24 -20.75
C SER A 86 -1.68 9.03 -21.40
N ALA A 87 -2.90 8.48 -21.44
CA ALA A 87 -4.09 9.20 -21.90
C ALA A 87 -4.53 10.29 -20.91
N LEU A 88 -4.14 10.17 -19.63
CA LEU A 88 -4.32 11.23 -18.64
C LEU A 88 -3.26 12.33 -18.82
N HIS A 89 -1.99 11.93 -18.94
CA HIS A 89 -0.88 12.84 -19.23
C HIS A 89 0.34 12.05 -19.69
N GLU A 90 1.07 12.55 -20.68
CA GLU A 90 2.19 11.87 -21.34
C GLU A 90 3.29 11.44 -20.36
N SER A 91 3.60 12.27 -19.34
CA SER A 91 4.59 11.92 -18.30
C SER A 91 4.26 10.64 -17.53
N LEU A 92 2.98 10.24 -17.45
CA LEU A 92 2.55 9.02 -16.74
C LEU A 92 2.75 7.75 -17.57
N GLN A 93 3.17 7.88 -18.84
CA GLN A 93 3.69 6.74 -19.61
C GLN A 93 4.94 6.15 -18.94
N ASN A 94 5.72 6.98 -18.25
CA ASN A 94 6.88 6.53 -17.49
C ASN A 94 6.44 5.87 -16.17
N ARG A 95 6.52 4.54 -16.13
CA ARG A 95 6.15 3.74 -14.95
C ARG A 95 6.95 4.10 -13.70
N SER A 96 8.22 4.50 -13.83
CA SER A 96 9.04 4.92 -12.70
C SER A 96 8.54 6.23 -12.10
N HIS A 97 8.05 7.15 -12.95
CA HIS A 97 7.45 8.40 -12.50
C HIS A 97 6.13 8.16 -11.77
N THR A 98 5.27 7.30 -12.31
CA THR A 98 4.04 6.88 -11.63
C THR A 98 4.35 6.16 -10.31
N ALA A 99 5.34 5.27 -10.29
CA ALA A 99 5.77 4.58 -9.07
C ALA A 99 6.28 5.56 -8.00
N ARG A 100 6.98 6.63 -8.41
CA ARG A 100 7.39 7.70 -7.49
C ARG A 100 6.19 8.42 -6.89
N ILE A 101 5.18 8.79 -7.68
CA ILE A 101 3.95 9.44 -7.17
C ILE A 101 3.23 8.54 -6.17
N ILE A 102 3.06 7.25 -6.51
CA ILE A 102 2.46 6.26 -5.60
C ILE A 102 3.28 6.15 -4.31
N GLY A 103 4.61 6.09 -4.42
CA GLY A 103 5.51 6.03 -3.27
C GLY A 103 5.43 7.25 -2.36
N GLU A 104 5.38 8.45 -2.93
CA GLU A 104 5.19 9.70 -2.18
C GLU A 104 3.88 9.71 -1.41
N LEU A 105 2.78 9.31 -2.07
CA LEU A 105 1.47 9.21 -1.43
C LEU A 105 1.48 8.16 -0.32
N ARG A 106 2.00 6.96 -0.61
CA ARG A 106 2.09 5.86 0.35
C ARG A 106 2.92 6.23 1.58
N ASN A 107 4.01 6.96 1.42
CA ASN A 107 4.82 7.42 2.55
C ASN A 107 4.06 8.41 3.44
N GLY A 108 3.10 9.18 2.88
CA GLY A 108 2.20 10.03 3.65
C GLY A 108 1.20 9.24 4.50
N PHE A 109 0.62 8.17 3.94
CA PHE A 109 -0.36 7.32 4.65
C PHE A 109 0.30 6.32 5.61
N TYR A 110 1.45 5.79 5.25
CA TYR A 110 2.20 4.77 5.99
C TYR A 110 3.60 5.31 6.33
N PRO A 111 3.72 6.22 7.31
CA PRO A 111 4.99 6.88 7.63
C PRO A 111 6.07 5.90 8.11
N ASN A 112 5.67 4.80 8.77
CA ASN A 112 6.55 3.73 9.21
C ASN A 112 6.71 2.61 8.15
N GLY A 113 6.21 2.85 6.94
CA GLY A 113 6.12 1.87 5.87
C GLY A 113 5.03 0.82 6.09
N ILE A 114 5.05 -0.20 5.22
CA ILE A 114 4.08 -1.31 5.18
C ILE A 114 4.67 -2.65 5.65
N GLY A 115 5.93 -2.64 6.11
CA GLY A 115 6.64 -3.82 6.64
C GLY A 115 6.49 -3.95 8.17
N LEU A 116 7.40 -4.70 8.79
CA LEU A 116 7.39 -4.96 10.24
C LEU A 116 7.29 -3.69 11.09
N GLU A 117 8.02 -2.64 10.73
CA GLU A 117 8.00 -1.37 11.48
C GLU A 117 6.66 -0.64 11.36
N GLY A 118 6.01 -0.76 10.20
CA GLY A 118 4.62 -0.32 10.00
C GLY A 118 3.68 -1.03 10.96
N ILE A 119 3.86 -2.34 11.15
CA ILE A 119 3.02 -3.16 12.02
C ILE A 119 3.30 -2.88 13.50
N ARG A 120 4.55 -2.63 13.89
CA ARG A 120 4.89 -2.14 15.24
C ARG A 120 4.22 -0.79 15.52
N GLY A 121 4.28 0.14 14.57
CA GLY A 121 3.54 1.40 14.66
C GLY A 121 2.03 1.20 14.79
N LEU A 122 1.47 0.22 14.08
CA LEU A 122 0.05 -0.13 14.19
C LEU A 122 -0.30 -0.75 15.55
N LEU A 123 0.58 -1.59 16.12
CA LEU A 123 0.41 -2.15 17.46
C LEU A 123 0.35 -1.03 18.52
N GLU A 124 1.23 -0.03 18.45
CA GLU A 124 1.17 1.12 19.37
C GLU A 124 -0.14 1.90 19.24
N LYS A 125 -0.64 2.09 18.01
CA LYS A 125 -1.97 2.69 17.79
C LYS A 125 -3.10 1.82 18.35
N HIS A 126 -2.98 0.50 18.32
CA HIS A 126 -4.01 -0.39 18.86
C HIS A 126 -4.00 -0.43 20.39
N LYS A 127 -2.86 -0.21 21.05
CA LYS A 127 -2.78 -0.20 22.53
C LYS A 127 -3.69 0.86 23.16
N ILE A 128 -3.96 1.96 22.46
CA ILE A 128 -4.84 3.05 22.93
C ILE A 128 -6.33 2.82 22.62
N LEU A 129 -6.67 1.86 21.75
CA LEU A 129 -8.06 1.56 21.39
C LEU A 129 -8.77 0.73 22.47
N PRO A 130 -10.11 0.72 22.50
CA PRO A 130 -10.89 -0.28 23.24
C PRO A 130 -10.47 -1.71 22.87
N LEU A 131 -10.58 -2.65 23.81
CA LEU A 131 -10.06 -4.02 23.64
C LEU A 131 -10.68 -4.75 22.43
N GLU A 132 -11.93 -4.44 22.13
CA GLU A 132 -12.75 -4.95 21.04
C GLU A 132 -12.24 -4.50 19.67
N GLU A 133 -11.62 -3.33 19.59
CA GLU A 133 -11.09 -2.73 18.36
C GLU A 133 -9.61 -3.08 18.11
N ARG A 134 -8.94 -3.73 19.07
CA ARG A 134 -7.54 -4.14 18.93
C ARG A 134 -7.45 -5.40 18.09
N TYR A 135 -7.07 -5.25 16.82
CA TYR A 135 -6.82 -6.39 15.94
C TYR A 135 -5.39 -6.92 16.06
N VAL A 136 -4.36 -6.11 15.84
CA VAL A 136 -2.95 -6.47 16.15
C VAL A 136 -2.76 -6.51 17.67
N ARG A 137 -2.35 -7.66 18.20
CA ARG A 137 -2.22 -7.96 19.64
C ARG A 137 -0.79 -8.02 20.13
N ALA A 138 0.10 -8.57 19.32
CA ALA A 138 1.51 -8.71 19.65
C ALA A 138 2.35 -8.71 18.37
N VAL A 139 3.59 -8.24 18.49
CA VAL A 139 4.63 -8.29 17.46
C VAL A 139 5.91 -8.70 18.18
N GLU A 140 6.28 -9.97 18.04
CA GLU A 140 7.42 -10.57 18.73
C GLU A 140 8.52 -10.93 17.74
N SER A 141 9.76 -10.85 18.19
CA SER A 141 10.95 -11.34 17.48
C SER A 141 11.55 -12.48 18.28
N VAL A 142 11.77 -13.63 17.65
CA VAL A 142 12.41 -14.79 18.28
C VAL A 142 13.57 -15.24 17.42
N THR A 143 14.75 -15.37 18.02
CA THR A 143 15.93 -15.91 17.35
C THR A 143 15.99 -17.41 17.54
N PHE A 144 16.05 -18.16 16.45
CA PHE A 144 16.22 -19.60 16.46
C PHE A 144 17.66 -19.95 16.07
N GLU A 145 18.25 -20.92 16.77
CA GLU A 145 19.57 -21.44 16.42
C GLU A 145 19.54 -22.02 14.99
N GLY A 146 20.43 -21.52 14.13
CA GLY A 146 20.52 -21.96 12.72
C GLY A 146 19.52 -21.35 11.75
N GLU A 147 18.43 -20.72 12.22
CA GLU A 147 17.39 -20.11 11.36
C GLU A 147 17.31 -18.58 11.46
N GLY A 148 18.07 -17.96 12.37
CA GLY A 148 18.14 -16.51 12.53
C GLY A 148 16.92 -15.91 13.24
N GLU A 149 16.76 -14.60 13.13
CA GLU A 149 15.63 -13.87 13.72
C GLU A 149 14.36 -14.10 12.89
N GLN A 150 13.29 -14.51 13.56
CA GLN A 150 11.96 -14.70 13.00
C GLN A 150 10.97 -13.78 13.72
N HIS A 151 9.96 -13.30 13.00
CA HIS A 151 8.97 -12.38 13.53
C HIS A 151 7.60 -13.06 13.64
N PHE A 152 6.85 -12.76 14.69
CA PHE A 152 5.53 -13.32 14.94
C PHE A 152 4.57 -12.16 15.21
N ILE A 153 3.43 -12.12 14.53
CA ILE A 153 2.46 -11.04 14.71
C ILE A 153 1.09 -11.62 14.96
N LEU A 154 0.67 -11.56 16.21
CA LEU A 154 -0.64 -12.03 16.60
C LEU A 154 -1.69 -11.01 16.19
N CYS A 155 -2.58 -11.39 15.26
CA CYS A 155 -3.80 -10.64 14.98
C CYS A 155 -5.01 -11.43 15.45
N MET A 156 -5.86 -10.84 16.28
CA MET A 156 -7.16 -11.40 16.65
C MET A 156 -7.98 -10.33 17.38
N THR A 157 -9.29 -10.33 17.19
CA THR A 157 -10.19 -9.53 18.01
C THR A 157 -10.33 -10.11 19.42
N SER A 158 -10.88 -9.34 20.36
CA SER A 158 -11.18 -9.86 21.70
C SER A 158 -12.18 -11.03 21.66
N ALA A 159 -13.18 -10.99 20.78
CA ALA A 159 -14.15 -12.07 20.58
C ALA A 159 -13.46 -13.36 20.11
N MET A 160 -12.59 -13.25 19.10
CA MET A 160 -11.78 -14.37 18.61
C MET A 160 -10.93 -15.01 19.73
N SER A 161 -10.28 -14.19 20.56
CA SER A 161 -9.47 -14.70 21.68
C SER A 161 -10.29 -15.52 22.69
N LYS A 162 -11.54 -15.12 22.98
CA LYS A 162 -12.43 -15.86 23.90
C LYS A 162 -12.82 -17.22 23.31
N ILE A 163 -13.19 -17.24 22.03
CA ILE A 163 -13.51 -18.48 21.30
C ILE A 163 -12.31 -19.44 21.33
N LEU A 164 -11.10 -18.92 21.07
CA LEU A 164 -9.88 -19.73 21.09
C LEU A 164 -9.61 -20.35 22.46
N VAL A 165 -9.87 -19.63 23.56
CA VAL A 165 -9.72 -20.15 24.93
C VAL A 165 -10.73 -21.25 25.25
N GLU A 166 -11.94 -21.17 24.69
CA GLU A 166 -13.03 -22.14 24.88
C GLU A 166 -12.97 -23.31 23.87
N ALA A 167 -12.02 -23.29 22.93
CA ALA A 167 -11.94 -24.27 21.86
C ALA A 167 -11.46 -25.64 22.38
N HIS A 168 -12.20 -26.69 22.06
CA HIS A 168 -11.82 -28.07 22.38
C HIS A 168 -10.97 -28.73 21.29
N ARG A 169 -11.14 -28.29 20.04
CA ARG A 169 -10.40 -28.80 18.88
C ARG A 169 -9.97 -27.63 18.02
N ILE A 170 -8.68 -27.61 17.68
CA ILE A 170 -8.06 -26.56 16.88
C ILE A 170 -7.41 -27.21 15.67
N SER A 171 -7.72 -26.73 14.47
CA SER A 171 -6.95 -27.01 13.25
C SER A 171 -6.13 -25.78 12.87
N ILE A 172 -4.98 -26.03 12.24
CA ILE A 172 -4.10 -24.99 11.71
C ILE A 172 -3.96 -25.22 10.22
N ASP A 173 -4.33 -24.22 9.41
CA ASP A 173 -4.10 -24.23 7.97
C ASP A 173 -2.92 -23.31 7.63
N THR A 174 -1.87 -23.87 7.04
CA THR A 174 -0.66 -23.14 6.62
C THR A 174 -0.58 -22.94 5.10
N SER A 175 -1.64 -23.30 4.37
CA SER A 175 -1.67 -23.22 2.91
C SER A 175 -1.87 -21.80 2.37
N PHE A 176 -2.28 -20.86 3.22
CA PHE A 176 -2.56 -19.47 2.85
C PHE A 176 -1.28 -18.66 2.59
N LYS A 177 -1.20 -18.04 1.41
CA LYS A 177 -0.07 -17.20 0.98
C LYS A 177 -0.53 -15.88 0.38
N ARG A 178 -1.23 -15.05 1.17
CA ARG A 178 -1.71 -13.72 0.72
C ARG A 178 -0.66 -12.61 0.88
N ALA A 179 0.17 -12.70 1.91
CA ALA A 179 1.16 -11.70 2.22
C ALA A 179 2.49 -12.02 1.53
N ASN A 180 2.88 -11.18 0.56
CA ASN A 180 4.10 -11.40 -0.21
C ASN A 180 5.35 -11.28 0.69
N GLY A 181 6.19 -12.32 0.72
CA GLY A 181 7.37 -12.38 1.57
C GLY A 181 7.10 -12.81 3.02
N TRP A 182 5.89 -13.29 3.31
CA TRP A 182 5.46 -13.72 4.63
C TRP A 182 4.68 -15.04 4.55
N GLU A 183 4.75 -15.84 5.60
CA GLU A 183 3.86 -16.97 5.79
C GLU A 183 2.62 -16.52 6.58
N GLU A 184 1.47 -17.09 6.25
CA GLU A 184 0.23 -16.87 6.98
C GLU A 184 -0.28 -18.25 7.38
N PHE A 185 -0.75 -18.38 8.60
CA PHE A 185 -1.55 -19.53 8.96
C PHE A 185 -2.84 -19.08 9.61
N GLU A 186 -3.82 -19.95 9.53
CA GLU A 186 -5.13 -19.73 10.10
C GLU A 186 -5.40 -20.76 11.18
N LEU A 187 -6.01 -20.33 12.28
CA LEU A 187 -6.53 -21.23 13.30
C LEU A 187 -8.03 -21.36 13.10
N GLU A 188 -8.52 -22.58 13.08
CA GLU A 188 -9.94 -22.89 13.07
C GLU A 188 -10.28 -23.66 14.35
N THR A 189 -11.40 -23.31 14.96
CA THR A 189 -11.86 -23.95 16.21
C THR A 189 -13.17 -24.68 16.00
N TRP A 190 -13.28 -25.89 16.55
CA TRP A 190 -14.49 -26.71 16.49
C TRP A 190 -15.02 -26.97 17.91
N HIS A 191 -16.33 -26.81 18.10
CA HIS A 191 -17.00 -27.07 19.38
C HIS A 191 -17.97 -28.25 19.25
N ASP A 192 -17.91 -29.21 20.17
CA ASP A 192 -18.79 -30.37 20.19
C ASP A 192 -20.14 -30.00 20.85
N GLY A 193 -21.18 -29.74 20.05
CA GLY A 193 -22.51 -29.42 20.58
C GLY A 193 -23.64 -29.52 19.56
N LYS A 194 -24.29 -30.70 19.50
CA LYS A 194 -25.49 -31.05 18.70
C LYS A 194 -25.42 -30.74 17.21
N MET A 195 -25.45 -31.79 16.38
CA MET A 195 -25.97 -31.73 15.01
C MET A 195 -27.46 -31.30 15.03
N CYS A 196 -27.72 -30.02 15.21
CA CYS A 196 -28.74 -29.33 14.44
C CYS A 196 -27.98 -28.61 13.34
N CYS A 197 -28.42 -28.74 12.10
CA CYS A 197 -27.98 -27.88 11.00
C CYS A 197 -28.41 -26.44 11.30
N LYS A 198 -27.66 -25.79 12.17
CA LYS A 198 -27.56 -24.34 12.33
C LYS A 198 -26.07 -24.09 12.11
N SER A 199 -25.73 -23.94 10.83
CA SER A 199 -24.44 -23.46 10.32
C SER A 199 -23.24 -23.81 11.20
N SER A 200 -22.42 -24.77 10.75
CA SER A 200 -21.00 -24.87 11.10
C SER A 200 -20.42 -23.46 11.10
N LEU A 201 -20.35 -22.81 12.27
CA LEU A 201 -19.85 -21.45 12.40
C LEU A 201 -18.34 -21.59 12.44
N LEU A 202 -17.76 -21.62 11.25
CA LEU A 202 -16.33 -21.45 11.04
C LEU A 202 -16.01 -20.02 11.52
N TYR A 203 -15.52 -19.89 12.74
CA TYR A 203 -14.86 -18.66 13.15
C TYR A 203 -13.43 -18.75 12.64
N LEU A 204 -13.18 -18.14 11.48
CA LEU A 204 -11.83 -17.94 10.99
C LEU A 204 -11.06 -17.11 12.03
N LEU A 205 -10.09 -17.72 12.72
CA LEU A 205 -9.11 -17.00 13.52
C LEU A 205 -7.85 -16.83 12.67
N SER A 206 -7.68 -15.69 12.02
CA SER A 206 -6.46 -15.39 11.26
C SER A 206 -5.32 -15.02 12.21
N VAL A 207 -4.55 -16.01 12.68
CA VAL A 207 -3.30 -15.77 13.43
C VAL A 207 -2.12 -15.75 12.45
N PHE A 208 -1.69 -14.55 12.07
CA PHE A 208 -0.55 -14.40 11.17
C PHE A 208 0.75 -14.81 11.88
N VAL A 209 1.58 -15.63 11.26
CA VAL A 209 2.96 -15.85 11.72
C VAL A 209 3.92 -15.47 10.64
N LEU A 210 4.59 -14.37 10.89
CA LEU A 210 5.37 -13.66 9.90
C LEU A 210 6.81 -14.16 9.86
N LYS A 211 7.00 -15.39 9.37
CA LYS A 211 8.33 -15.90 9.04
C LYS A 211 8.93 -15.07 7.91
N LYS A 212 10.03 -14.36 8.17
CA LYS A 212 10.82 -13.71 7.10
C LYS A 212 11.70 -14.80 6.51
N MET A 213 11.35 -15.29 5.32
CA MET A 213 12.30 -16.16 4.59
C MET A 213 13.56 -15.35 4.30
N GLY A 214 14.70 -15.86 4.76
CA GLY A 214 16.00 -15.39 4.31
C GLY A 214 16.02 -15.40 2.78
N GLN A 215 16.51 -14.31 2.19
CA GLN A 215 16.78 -14.28 0.76
C GLN A 215 17.73 -15.44 0.43
N LEU A 216 17.25 -16.37 -0.40
CA LEU A 216 18.12 -17.23 -1.21
C LEU A 216 18.73 -16.37 -2.34
#